data_AF-A0A844A834-F1
#
_entry.id   AF-A0A844A834-F1
#
_cell.length_a   1.000
_cell.length_b   1.000
_cell.length_c   1.000
_cell.angle_alpha   90.00
_cell.angle_beta   90.00
_cell.angle_gamma   90.00
#
_symmetry.space_group_name_H-M   'P 1'
#
loop_
_entity.id
_entity.type
_entity.pdbx_description
1 polymer ?
#
loop_
_entity_poly.entity_id
_entity_poly.type
_entity_poly.pdbx_seq_one_letter_code
_entity_poly.pdbx_strand_id
1 'polypeptide(L)' 'MLTELVNPSISRDGLTLSATNAGRGAGDCGEKGEWAWDGERFQLLRYSRLDTCRGIVASEWPVTYRASRK' A
#
# COMPACT_ATOMS: atom_id res chain seq x y z
N MET A 1 5.43 -7.47 5.11
CA MET A 1 4.92 -7.68 3.74
C MET A 1 3.56 -8.32 3.90
N LEU A 2 2.53 -7.70 3.31
CA LEU A 2 1.14 -8.16 3.43
C LEU A 2 1.01 -9.58 2.86
N THR A 3 0.50 -10.52 3.68
CA THR A 3 0.15 -11.88 3.25
C THR A 3 -1.29 -11.97 2.76
N GLU A 4 -2.11 -10.99 3.12
CA GLU A 4 -3.50 -10.81 2.71
C GLU A 4 -3.76 -9.32 2.44
N LEU A 5 -4.66 -9.01 1.51
CA LEU A 5 -5.04 -7.63 1.20
C LEU A 5 -6.19 -7.18 2.10
N VAL A 6 -5.91 -6.24 2.99
CA VAL A 6 -6.92 -5.60 3.85
C VAL A 6 -7.37 -4.29 3.22
N ASN A 7 -8.67 -4.02 3.23
CA ASN A 7 -9.30 -2.87 2.57
C ASN A 7 -8.80 -2.65 1.12
N PRO A 8 -8.89 -3.68 0.25
CA PRO A 8 -8.42 -3.56 -1.12
C PRO A 8 -9.32 -2.60 -1.91
N SER A 9 -8.72 -1.91 -2.87
CA SER A 9 -9.44 -1.17 -3.90
C SER A 9 -8.72 -1.28 -5.23
N ILE A 10 -9.50 -1.32 -6.31
CA ILE A 10 -9.01 -1.32 -7.69
C ILE A 10 -9.47 -0.03 -8.38
N SER A 11 -8.60 0.56 -9.20
CA SER A 11 -8.94 1.71 -10.03
C SER A 11 -10.00 1.36 -11.08
N ARG A 12 -10.72 2.37 -11.59
CA ARG A 12 -11.79 2.18 -12.59
C ARG A 12 -11.32 1.54 -13.89
N ASP A 13 -10.07 1.78 -14.29
CA ASP A 13 -9.45 1.17 -15.46
C ASP A 13 -8.93 -0.26 -15.20
N GLY A 14 -9.00 -0.74 -13.95
CA GLY A 14 -8.50 -2.05 -13.56
C GLY A 14 -6.97 -2.15 -13.46
N LEU A 15 -6.24 -1.05 -13.67
CA LEU A 15 -4.78 -1.09 -13.84
C LEU A 15 -3.99 -0.84 -12.55
N THR A 16 -4.64 -0.34 -11.50
CA THR A 16 -4.02 -0.06 -10.21
C THR A 16 -4.76 -0.77 -9.09
N LEU A 17 -4.04 -1.57 -8.32
CA LEU A 17 -4.53 -2.19 -7.08
C LEU A 17 -3.88 -1.47 -5.90
N SER A 18 -4.65 -1.22 -4.84
CA SER A 18 -4.11 -0.75 -3.57
C SER A 18 -4.77 -1.47 -2.40
N ALA A 19 -4.05 -1.58 -1.29
CA ALA A 19 -4.53 -2.17 -0.06
C ALA A 19 -3.91 -1.44 1.14
N THR A 20 -4.70 -1.28 2.20
CA THR A 20 -4.26 -0.62 3.44
C THR A 20 -4.69 -1.45 4.65
N ASN A 21 -3.70 -2.00 5.35
CA ASN A 21 -3.88 -2.60 6.66
C ASN A 21 -3.51 -1.57 7.72
N ALA A 22 -4.50 -0.80 8.17
CA ALA A 22 -4.30 0.26 9.14
C ALA A 22 -4.42 -0.28 10.57
N GLY A 23 -3.50 0.13 11.44
CA GLY A 23 -3.55 -0.11 12.87
C GLY A 23 -4.47 0.89 13.57
N ARG A 24 -5.26 0.39 14.53
CA ARG A 24 -6.25 1.16 15.32
C ARG A 24 -7.37 1.80 14.46
N GLY A 25 -8.41 2.29 15.12
CA GLY A 25 -9.51 2.99 14.44
C GLY A 25 -9.10 4.30 13.76
N ALA A 26 -8.03 4.95 14.21
CA ALA A 26 -7.51 6.18 13.60
C ALA A 26 -6.65 5.94 12.35
N GLY A 27 -6.13 4.72 12.16
CA GLY A 27 -5.25 4.39 11.04
C GLY A 27 -3.96 5.21 11.01
N ASP A 28 -3.34 5.44 12.16
CA ASP A 28 -2.13 6.26 12.32
C ASP A 28 -0.82 5.44 12.36
N CYS A 29 -0.91 4.15 12.04
CA CYS A 29 0.17 3.23 11.68
C CYS A 29 -0.38 2.11 10.80
N GLY A 30 0.51 1.28 10.22
CA GLY A 30 0.11 0.13 9.43
C GLY A 30 0.98 -0.11 8.20
N GLU A 31 0.41 -0.84 7.25
CA GLU A 31 1.03 -1.21 5.97
C GLU A 31 0.12 -0.76 4.81
N LYS A 32 0.72 -0.16 3.79
CA LYS A 32 0.04 0.24 2.55
C LYS A 32 0.82 -0.26 1.34
N GLY A 33 0.15 -0.94 0.43
CA GLY A 33 0.71 -1.40 -0.84
C GLY A 33 -0.03 -0.79 -2.03
N GLU A 34 0.72 -0.52 -3.10
CA GLU A 34 0.22 -0.11 -4.41
C GLU A 34 0.90 -0.96 -5.48
N TRP A 35 0.10 -1.52 -6.39
CA TRP A 35 0.54 -2.38 -7.48
C TRP A 35 -0.03 -1.88 -8.82
N ALA A 36 0.71 -2.08 -9.90
CA ALA A 36 0.23 -1.85 -11.26
C ALA A 36 0.14 -3.15 -12.05
N TRP A 37 -0.87 -3.25 -12.91
CA TRP A 37 -1.01 -4.31 -13.89
C TRP A 37 0.05 -4.17 -14.99
N ASP A 38 0.86 -5.20 -15.21
CA ASP A 38 1.91 -5.22 -16.25
C ASP A 38 1.48 -5.88 -17.57
N GLY A 39 0.23 -6.36 -17.65
CA GLY A 39 -0.28 -7.17 -18.76
C GLY A 39 -0.52 -8.64 -18.38
N GLU A 40 0.11 -9.12 -17.31
CA GLU A 40 0.03 -10.51 -16.85
C GLU A 40 -0.37 -10.60 -15.38
N ARG A 41 0.14 -9.69 -14.54
CA ARG A 41 -0.08 -9.68 -13.09
C ARG A 41 0.13 -8.29 -12.47
N PHE A 42 -0.30 -8.15 -11.22
CA PHE A 42 -0.05 -6.94 -10.43
C PHE A 42 1.36 -6.96 -9.85
N GLN A 43 2.19 -6.02 -10.29
CA GLN A 43 3.56 -5.81 -9.80
C GLN A 43 3.58 -4.75 -8.70
N LEU A 44 4.30 -5.02 -7.61
CA LEU A 44 4.43 -4.07 -6.51
C LEU A 44 5.19 -2.83 -6.98
N LEU A 45 4.56 -1.66 -6.87
CA LEU A 45 5.16 -0.37 -7.22
C LEU A 45 5.66 0.38 -6.00
N ARG A 46 4.90 0.34 -4.91
CA ARG A 46 5.20 1.09 -3.69
C ARG A 46 4.72 0.32 -2.48
N TYR A 47 5.53 0.33 -1.45
CA TYR A 47 5.15 -0.17 -0.14
C TYR A 47 5.55 0.84 0.94
N SER A 48 4.58 1.15 1.80
CA SER A 48 4.77 2.00 2.97
C SER A 48 4.46 1.20 4.23
N ARG A 49 5.27 1.39 5.27
CA ARG A 49 5.08 0.71 6.55
C ARG A 49 5.48 1.63 7.71
N LEU A 50 4.62 1.68 8.72
CA LEU A 50 4.86 2.33 9.99
C LEU A 50 4.38 1.38 11.09
N ASP A 51 5.30 0.82 11.88
CA ASP A 51 4.94 -0.20 12.89
C ASP A 51 4.34 0.40 14.17
N THR A 52 4.77 1.61 14.53
CA THR A 52 4.31 2.30 15.74
C THR A 52 3.39 3.44 15.35
N CYS A 53 2.21 3.49 15.96
CA CYS A 53 1.25 4.57 15.77
C CYS A 53 1.82 5.91 16.27
N ARG A 54 1.84 6.92 15.38
CA ARG A 54 2.46 8.23 15.61
C ARG A 54 1.49 9.41 15.40
N GLY A 55 0.20 9.16 15.22
CA GLY A 55 -0.78 10.22 14.93
C GLY A 55 -0.59 10.89 13.56
N ILE A 56 0.10 10.24 12.62
CA ILE A 56 0.32 10.75 11.26
C ILE A 56 -0.49 9.96 10.23
N VAL A 57 -0.90 10.63 9.16
CA VAL A 57 -1.75 10.03 8.13
C VAL A 57 -0.94 9.09 7.21
N ALA A 58 -1.63 8.16 6.54
CA ALA A 58 -0.99 7.14 5.70
C ALA A 58 -0.13 7.69 4.55
N SER A 59 -0.37 8.92 4.08
CA SER A 59 0.47 9.58 3.08
C SER A 59 1.86 9.96 3.59
N GLU A 60 2.03 10.07 4.92
CA GLU A 60 3.29 10.41 5.59
C GLU A 60 4.07 9.16 6.06
N TRP A 61 3.51 7.96 5.91
CA TRP A 61 4.20 6.74 6.31
C TRP A 61 5.47 6.52 5.48
N PRO A 62 6.58 6.07 6.11
CA PRO A 62 7.82 5.77 5.41
C PRO A 62 7.61 4.79 4.27
N VAL A 63 8.25 5.08 3.13
CA VAL A 63 8.28 4.18 1.98
C VAL A 63 9.44 3.23 2.15
N THR A 64 9.14 1.96 2.38
CA THR A 64 10.14 0.92 2.58
C THR A 64 10.50 0.20 1.28
N TYR A 65 9.66 0.31 0.25
CA TYR A 65 9.96 -0.16 -1.09
C TYR A 65 9.35 0.76 -2.16
N ARG A 66 10.10 0.96 -3.24
CA ARG A 66 9.63 1.61 -4.46
C ARG A 66 10.27 0.94 -5.68
N ALA A 67 9.46 0.55 -6.65
CA ALA A 67 9.94 0.06 -7.93
C ALA A 67 10.65 1.20 -8.69
N SER A 68 11.80 0.89 -9.29
CA SER A 68 12.46 1.78 -10.24
C SER A 68 11.84 1.60 -11.63
N ARG A 69 11.62 2.70 -12.36
CA ARG A 69 11.40 2.61 -13.81
C ARG A 69 12.69 2.12 -14.47
N LYS A 70 12.58 1.19 -15.42
CA LYS A 70 13.62 0.95 -16.42
C LYS A 70 13.35 1.86 -17.62
#